data_AF-A0A0D3FBZ1-F1
#
_entry.id   AF-A0A0D3FBZ1-F1
#
_cell.length_a   1.000
_cell.length_b   1.000
_cell.length_c   1.000
_cell.angle_alpha   90.00
_cell.angle_beta   90.00
_cell.angle_gamma   90.00
#
_symmetry.space_group_name_H-M   'P 1'
#
loop_
_entity.id
_entity.type
_entity.pdbx_description
1 polymer ?
#
loop_
_entity_poly.entity_id
_entity_poly.type
_entity_poly.pdbx_seq_one_letter_code
_entity_poly.pdbx_strand_id
1 'polypeptide(L)'
;MAEEGYKVVLNVYDLSNGLARQLSTSFLGKPIEAIWHTGVVVYGNEYFFGGGIQSLAAGRTPYGRPVRVVEMGETHIPREVFEDYLRDISPRYTAETYRLLSHNCNNFSNEVAQFLVGAGIPDYILNLPAEVMSSPMGPLIMPMIQNLESTLRTNAAPQATQFVPTSVPPPPPPQNKPGEGSSSSKQEDKAAKAKQGSAADPLGGARGKVQEEVMREFAAIMASGTLRASEAAALAMRRVMERHGDATMQQS
;
A
#
# COMPACT_ATOMS: atom_id res chain seq x y z
N MET A 1 17.44 15.75 42.87
CA MET A 1 16.98 16.40 41.63
C MET A 1 16.16 15.36 40.92
N ALA A 2 14.87 15.61 40.66
CA ALA A 2 14.09 14.68 39.85
C ALA A 2 14.67 14.74 38.44
N GLU A 3 15.11 13.61 37.90
CA GLU A 3 15.49 13.50 36.49
C GLU A 3 14.26 13.89 35.67
N GLU A 4 14.35 14.96 34.87
CA GLU A 4 13.25 15.37 34.01
C GLU A 4 13.04 14.29 32.93
N GLY A 5 11.92 13.58 33.01
CA GLY A 5 11.49 12.64 31.97
C GLY A 5 11.12 13.36 30.68
N TYR A 6 11.45 12.74 29.55
CA TYR A 6 11.10 13.22 28.22
C TYR A 6 9.84 12.54 27.73
N LYS A 7 8.81 13.32 27.37
CA LYS A 7 7.57 12.78 26.82
C LYS A 7 7.83 12.06 25.50
N VAL A 8 7.30 10.85 25.38
CA VAL A 8 7.33 10.02 24.17
C VAL A 8 5.92 9.91 23.61
N VAL A 9 5.80 10.18 22.32
CA VAL A 9 4.52 10.21 21.60
C VAL A 9 4.65 9.43 20.31
N LEU A 10 3.60 8.70 19.92
CA LEU A 10 3.50 8.03 18.63
C LEU A 10 2.56 8.84 17.73
N ASN A 11 3.10 9.41 16.67
CA ASN A 11 2.31 9.99 15.58
C ASN A 11 1.84 8.88 14.65
N VAL A 12 0.55 8.86 14.34
CA VAL A 12 -0.09 7.88 13.46
C VAL A 12 -0.69 8.62 12.26
N TYR A 13 -0.35 8.16 11.07
CA TYR A 13 -0.78 8.71 9.79
C TYR A 13 -1.52 7.66 8.98
N ASP A 14 -2.48 8.10 8.17
CA ASP A 14 -3.11 7.28 7.13
C ASP A 14 -2.55 7.68 5.76
N LEU A 15 -1.66 6.85 5.20
CA LEU A 15 -1.05 7.11 3.89
C LEU A 15 -2.07 7.08 2.73
N SER A 16 -3.26 6.52 2.96
CA SER A 16 -4.32 6.50 1.95
C SER A 16 -5.15 7.79 1.92
N ASN A 17 -5.00 8.67 2.92
CA ASN A 17 -5.83 9.85 3.10
C ASN A 17 -7.34 9.54 3.05
N GLY A 18 -7.77 8.45 3.67
CA GLY A 18 -9.16 7.99 3.72
C GLY A 18 -9.62 7.17 2.51
N LEU A 19 -8.82 7.06 1.44
CA LEU A 19 -9.17 6.27 0.26
C LEU A 19 -9.23 4.78 0.57
N ALA A 20 -8.39 4.27 1.49
CA ALA A 20 -8.42 2.86 1.88
C ALA A 20 -9.80 2.50 2.42
N ARG A 21 -10.36 3.33 3.31
CA ARG A 21 -11.70 3.12 3.88
C ARG A 21 -12.81 3.16 2.82
N GLN A 22 -12.71 4.08 1.87
CA GLN A 22 -13.73 4.24 0.81
C GLN A 22 -13.73 3.09 -0.20
N LEU A 23 -12.56 2.60 -0.59
CA LEU A 23 -12.42 1.60 -1.65
C LEU A 23 -12.45 0.16 -1.12
N SER A 24 -12.02 -0.05 0.12
CA SER A 24 -11.87 -1.40 0.69
C SER A 24 -13.16 -2.14 0.89
N THR A 25 -14.26 -1.47 1.26
CA THR A 25 -15.53 -2.16 1.48
C THR A 25 -16.08 -2.74 0.17
N SER A 26 -15.97 -2.00 -0.94
CA SER A 26 -16.47 -2.41 -2.25
C SER A 26 -15.58 -3.44 -2.95
N PHE A 27 -14.26 -3.42 -2.69
CA PHE A 27 -13.30 -4.33 -3.34
C PHE A 27 -12.89 -5.52 -2.45
N LEU A 28 -12.66 -5.32 -1.15
CA LEU A 28 -12.09 -6.31 -0.25
C LEU A 28 -13.13 -7.04 0.62
N GLY A 29 -14.39 -6.61 0.61
CA GLY A 29 -15.45 -7.19 1.45
C GLY A 29 -15.21 -7.03 2.96
N LYS A 30 -14.17 -6.29 3.34
CA LYS A 30 -13.84 -5.85 4.69
C LYS A 30 -13.31 -4.41 4.63
N PRO A 31 -13.71 -3.54 5.55
CA PRO A 31 -13.17 -2.19 5.61
C PRO A 31 -11.70 -2.25 6.08
N ILE A 32 -10.76 -1.91 5.19
CA ILE A 32 -9.42 -1.47 5.61
C ILE A 32 -9.57 -0.01 6.00
N GLU A 33 -9.41 0.30 7.29
CA GLU A 33 -9.62 1.66 7.78
C GLU A 33 -8.60 2.66 7.24
N ALA A 34 -7.34 2.24 7.08
CA ALA A 34 -6.23 3.10 6.69
C ALA A 34 -4.99 2.27 6.30
N ILE A 35 -4.01 2.93 5.69
CA ILE A 35 -2.65 2.41 5.56
C ILE A 35 -1.81 3.10 6.62
N TRP A 36 -1.62 2.43 7.77
CA TRP A 36 -0.95 3.04 8.91
C TRP A 36 0.54 3.24 8.67
N HIS A 37 0.99 4.47 8.88
CA HIS A 37 2.39 4.84 9.05
C HIS A 37 2.56 5.47 10.42
N THR A 38 3.66 5.16 11.10
CA THR A 38 3.96 5.72 12.42
C THR A 38 5.35 6.32 12.51
N GLY A 39 5.47 7.36 13.35
CA GLY A 39 6.72 7.96 13.77
C GLY A 39 6.73 8.18 15.29
N VAL A 40 7.86 7.92 15.93
CA VAL A 40 8.04 8.16 17.38
C VAL A 40 8.61 9.56 17.58
N VAL A 41 7.90 10.38 18.34
CA VAL A 41 8.29 11.74 18.69
C VAL A 41 8.89 11.77 20.09
N VAL A 42 10.15 12.23 20.18
CA VAL A 42 10.89 12.42 21.42
C VAL A 42 12.02 13.43 21.20
N TYR A 43 12.43 14.18 22.23
CA TYR A 43 13.49 15.21 22.14
C TYR A 43 13.26 16.28 21.05
N GLY A 44 12.00 16.55 20.71
CA GLY A 44 11.61 17.52 19.67
C GLY A 44 11.71 17.00 18.22
N ASN A 45 12.14 15.75 18.03
CA ASN A 45 12.26 15.12 16.72
C ASN A 45 11.26 13.97 16.58
N GLU A 46 10.91 13.67 15.34
CA GLU A 46 10.13 12.52 14.92
C GLU A 46 11.03 11.54 14.17
N TYR A 47 11.07 10.31 14.67
CA TYR A 47 11.90 9.23 14.17
C TYR A 47 11.02 8.17 13.51
N PHE A 48 11.37 7.77 12.29
CA PHE A 48 10.63 6.77 11.53
C PHE A 48 11.56 6.02 10.58
N PHE A 49 11.09 4.88 10.06
CA PHE A 49 11.83 4.07 9.10
C PHE A 49 11.24 4.18 7.69
N GLY A 50 12.08 4.41 6.69
CA GLY A 50 11.70 4.39 5.27
C GLY A 50 12.89 3.94 4.43
N GLY A 51 13.52 4.85 3.71
CA GLY A 51 14.82 4.66 3.03
C GLY A 51 16.02 4.53 3.97
N GLY A 52 15.81 4.05 5.18
CA GLY A 52 16.71 4.15 6.33
C GLY A 52 16.01 4.75 7.55
N ILE A 53 16.69 4.77 8.69
CA ILE A 53 16.22 5.54 9.86
C ILE A 53 16.26 7.03 9.49
N GLN A 54 15.13 7.71 9.66
CA GLN A 54 14.97 9.13 9.42
C GLN A 54 14.70 9.85 10.74
N SER A 55 15.18 11.09 10.84
CA SER A 55 14.87 11.99 11.96
C SER A 55 14.61 13.38 11.39
N LEU A 56 13.43 13.92 11.67
CA LEU A 56 13.03 15.27 11.29
C LEU A 56 12.44 15.98 12.51
N ALA A 57 12.41 17.31 12.51
CA ALA A 57 11.70 18.06 13.54
C ALA A 57 10.22 17.62 13.58
N ALA A 58 9.66 17.45 14.78
CA ALA A 58 8.28 17.01 14.94
C ALA A 58 7.30 17.91 14.18
N GLY A 59 6.38 17.30 13.41
CA GLY A 59 5.43 18.03 12.57
C GLY A 59 6.03 18.65 11.29
N ARG A 60 7.25 18.26 10.90
CA ARG A 60 7.89 18.60 9.61
C ARG A 60 8.08 17.39 8.70
N THR A 61 7.49 16.25 9.04
CA THR A 61 7.54 15.06 8.20
C THR A 61 6.73 15.25 6.91
N PRO A 62 7.07 14.53 5.82
CA PRO A 62 6.33 14.63 4.55
C PRO A 62 4.91 14.06 4.63
N TYR A 63 4.55 13.40 5.75
CA TYR A 63 3.26 12.76 5.97
C TYR A 63 2.17 13.72 6.46
N GLY A 64 2.51 15.00 6.66
CA GLY A 64 1.56 16.05 7.00
C GLY A 64 1.16 16.01 8.48
N ARG A 65 -0.14 16.13 8.77
CA ARG A 65 -0.64 16.10 10.15
C ARG A 65 -1.04 14.68 10.53
N PRO A 66 -0.63 14.19 11.72
CA PRO A 66 -1.04 12.87 12.18
C PRO A 66 -2.57 12.85 12.38
N VAL A 67 -3.19 11.73 11.99
CA VAL A 67 -4.62 11.49 12.21
C VAL A 67 -4.91 11.08 13.65
N ARG A 68 -3.91 10.51 14.34
CA ARG A 68 -3.94 10.21 15.77
C ARG A 68 -2.57 10.47 16.38
N VAL A 69 -2.57 10.95 17.62
CA VAL A 69 -1.38 11.18 18.43
C VAL A 69 -1.58 10.35 19.70
N VAL A 70 -0.75 9.34 19.90
CA VAL A 70 -0.86 8.41 21.03
C VAL A 70 0.25 8.72 22.03
N GLU A 71 -0.13 8.97 23.28
CA GLU A 71 0.84 9.15 24.36
C GLU A 71 1.41 7.80 24.77
N MET A 72 2.74 7.64 24.65
CA MET A 72 3.41 6.38 24.94
C MET A 72 3.97 6.33 26.36
N GLY A 73 4.22 7.50 26.96
CA GLY A 73 4.75 7.64 28.32
C GLY A 73 5.91 8.65 28.37
N GLU A 74 6.80 8.44 29.33
CA GLU A 74 7.99 9.26 29.53
C GLU A 74 9.23 8.36 29.57
N THR A 75 10.32 8.83 28.97
CA THR A 75 11.62 8.16 29.00
C THR A 75 12.61 8.99 29.79
N HIS A 76 13.50 8.32 30.51
CA HIS A 76 14.64 8.95 31.20
C HIS A 76 15.96 8.68 30.46
N ILE A 77 15.88 8.08 29.27
CA ILE A 77 17.06 7.82 28.44
C ILE A 77 17.56 9.17 27.92
N PRO A 78 18.85 9.50 28.04
CA PRO A 78 19.39 10.71 27.43
C PRO A 78 19.34 10.62 25.89
N ARG A 79 19.14 11.75 25.22
CA ARG A 79 19.10 11.82 23.74
C ARG A 79 20.32 11.15 23.10
N GLU A 80 21.51 11.37 23.65
CA GLU A 80 22.77 10.82 23.13
C GLU A 80 22.77 9.28 23.15
N VAL A 81 22.31 8.68 24.25
CA VAL A 81 22.18 7.22 24.38
C VAL A 81 21.14 6.67 23.39
N PHE A 82 20.05 7.41 23.16
CA PHE A 82 19.06 7.02 22.16
C PHE A 82 19.63 7.12 20.73
N GLU A 83 20.40 8.15 20.42
CA GLU A 83 21.06 8.30 19.11
C GLU A 83 22.15 7.25 18.88
N ASP A 84 22.86 6.82 19.92
CA ASP A 84 23.77 5.66 19.89
C ASP A 84 23.01 4.38 19.57
N TYR A 85 21.92 4.13 20.28
CA TYR A 85 21.04 2.99 20.01
C TYR A 85 20.53 2.98 18.56
N LEU A 86 20.08 4.14 18.03
CA LEU A 86 19.64 4.26 16.65
C LEU A 86 20.76 3.93 15.65
N ARG A 87 22.01 4.34 15.93
CA ARG A 87 23.18 3.99 15.11
C ARG A 87 23.47 2.49 15.15
N ASP A 88 23.34 1.85 16.31
CA ASP A 88 23.58 0.42 16.46
C ASP A 88 22.55 -0.43 15.71
N ILE A 89 21.29 0.00 15.65
CA ILE A 89 20.24 -0.72 14.93
C ILE A 89 20.15 -0.35 13.45
N SER A 90 20.77 0.76 13.02
CA SER A 90 20.68 1.25 11.63
C SER A 90 21.05 0.22 10.55
N PRO A 91 22.01 -0.72 10.75
CA PRO A 91 22.29 -1.77 9.76
C PRO A 91 21.11 -2.72 9.50
N ARG A 92 20.17 -2.83 10.45
CA ARG A 92 18.92 -3.60 10.28
C ARG A 92 17.79 -2.78 9.65
N TYR A 93 17.94 -1.46 9.58
CA TYR A 93 16.92 -0.51 9.12
C TYR A 93 17.47 0.34 7.96
N THR A 94 17.65 -0.33 6.82
CA THR A 94 18.15 0.26 5.56
C THR A 94 17.05 0.27 4.51
N ALA A 95 17.23 1.07 3.45
CA ALA A 95 16.32 1.03 2.30
C ALA A 95 16.18 -0.38 1.70
N GLU A 96 17.19 -1.24 1.81
CA GLU A 96 17.19 -2.61 1.25
C GLU A 96 16.39 -3.61 2.07
N THR A 97 16.38 -3.41 3.38
CA THR A 97 15.73 -4.27 4.37
C THR A 97 14.27 -3.91 4.59
N TYR A 98 13.83 -2.72 4.16
CA TYR A 98 12.43 -2.31 4.24
C TYR A 98 11.51 -3.27 3.48
N ARG A 99 10.52 -3.80 4.19
CA ARG A 99 9.45 -4.67 3.68
C ARG A 99 8.12 -4.18 4.19
N LEU A 100 7.20 -3.81 3.30
CA LEU A 100 5.95 -3.15 3.68
C LEU A 100 5.10 -4.00 4.64
N LEU A 101 5.14 -5.32 4.53
CA LEU A 101 4.30 -6.22 5.34
C LEU A 101 4.98 -6.76 6.60
N SER A 102 6.31 -6.80 6.65
CA SER A 102 7.04 -7.55 7.68
C SER A 102 8.18 -6.81 8.35
N HIS A 103 8.66 -5.70 7.77
CA HIS A 103 9.77 -4.92 8.32
C HIS A 103 9.65 -3.46 7.85
N ASN A 104 8.71 -2.73 8.47
CA ASN A 104 8.31 -1.39 8.05
C ASN A 104 8.42 -0.36 9.20
N CYS A 105 7.88 0.84 8.97
CA CYS A 105 7.82 1.95 9.91
C CYS A 105 7.23 1.56 11.28
N ASN A 106 6.23 0.68 11.28
CA ASN A 106 5.49 0.26 12.45
C ASN A 106 6.33 -0.73 13.28
N ASN A 107 7.06 -1.63 12.62
CA ASN A 107 8.02 -2.52 13.31
C ASN A 107 9.13 -1.71 13.98
N PHE A 108 9.69 -0.74 13.25
CA PHE A 108 10.69 0.19 13.79
C PHE A 108 10.15 0.99 14.99
N SER A 109 8.96 1.58 14.85
CA SER A 109 8.33 2.37 15.91
C SER A 109 8.04 1.53 17.14
N ASN A 110 7.67 0.26 16.95
CA ASN A 110 7.48 -0.68 18.04
C ASN A 110 8.78 -0.98 18.78
N GLU A 111 9.87 -1.26 18.06
CA GLU A 111 11.18 -1.51 18.68
C GLU A 111 11.69 -0.29 19.46
N VAL A 112 11.56 0.89 18.87
CA VAL A 112 11.94 2.17 19.50
C VAL A 112 11.08 2.48 20.72
N ALA A 113 9.76 2.26 20.65
CA ALA A 113 8.87 2.47 21.79
C ALA A 113 9.20 1.51 22.95
N GLN A 114 9.48 0.24 22.65
CA GLN A 114 9.92 -0.73 23.66
C GLN A 114 11.24 -0.31 24.31
N PHE A 115 12.19 0.21 23.55
CA PHE A 115 13.45 0.72 24.09
C PHE A 115 13.25 1.96 24.99
N LEU A 116 12.44 2.92 24.56
CA LEU A 116 12.27 4.20 25.26
C LEU A 116 11.38 4.10 26.50
N VAL A 117 10.27 3.38 26.42
CA VAL A 117 9.22 3.37 27.46
C VAL A 117 8.81 1.96 27.92
N GLY A 118 9.43 0.90 27.39
CA GLY A 118 9.12 -0.48 27.77
C GLY A 118 7.77 -1.00 27.26
N ALA A 119 7.10 -0.27 26.37
CA ALA A 119 5.77 -0.62 25.83
C ALA A 119 5.78 -0.60 24.30
N GLY A 120 5.01 -1.52 23.70
CA GLY A 120 4.81 -1.58 22.26
C GLY A 120 3.79 -0.56 21.77
N ILE A 121 3.74 -0.37 20.44
CA ILE A 121 2.70 0.44 19.80
C ILE A 121 1.36 -0.32 19.73
N PRO A 122 0.22 0.34 19.50
CA PRO A 122 -1.08 -0.32 19.44
C PRO A 122 -1.17 -1.49 18.43
N ASP A 123 -1.70 -2.63 18.88
CA ASP A 123 -1.75 -3.88 18.10
C ASP A 123 -2.49 -3.75 16.76
N TYR A 124 -3.51 -2.90 16.67
CA TYR A 124 -4.25 -2.68 15.42
C TYR A 124 -3.36 -2.11 14.30
N ILE A 125 -2.25 -1.47 14.65
CA ILE A 125 -1.26 -0.96 13.69
C ILE A 125 -0.34 -2.10 13.23
N LEU A 126 0.13 -2.92 14.17
CA LEU A 126 1.04 -4.03 13.89
C LEU A 126 0.37 -5.20 13.16
N ASN A 127 -0.90 -5.45 13.45
CA ASN A 127 -1.66 -6.58 12.89
C ASN A 127 -2.30 -6.27 11.53
N LEU A 128 -2.31 -5.00 11.09
CA LEU A 128 -2.90 -4.59 9.81
C LEU A 128 -2.40 -5.44 8.62
N PRO A 129 -1.09 -5.72 8.44
CA PRO A 129 -0.62 -6.57 7.34
C PRO A 129 -1.22 -7.97 7.35
N ALA A 130 -1.33 -8.60 8.53
CA ALA A 130 -1.89 -9.93 8.68
C ALA A 130 -3.39 -9.93 8.36
N GLU A 131 -4.13 -8.93 8.82
CA GLU A 131 -5.55 -8.77 8.52
C GLU A 131 -5.79 -8.64 7.01
N VAL A 132 -5.01 -7.81 6.33
CA VAL A 132 -5.08 -7.59 4.88
C VAL A 132 -4.77 -8.88 4.12
N MET A 133 -3.69 -9.58 4.49
CA MET A 133 -3.26 -10.81 3.80
C MET A 133 -4.16 -12.02 4.08
N SER A 134 -4.90 -12.02 5.19
CA SER A 134 -5.90 -13.05 5.50
C SER A 134 -7.19 -12.93 4.68
N SER A 135 -7.37 -11.82 3.94
CA SER A 135 -8.54 -11.60 3.10
C SER A 135 -8.43 -12.34 1.75
N PRO A 136 -9.57 -12.70 1.11
CA PRO A 136 -9.57 -13.27 -0.25
C PRO A 136 -8.87 -12.38 -1.29
N MET A 137 -8.82 -11.06 -1.05
CA MET A 137 -8.15 -10.09 -1.91
C MET A 137 -6.65 -9.92 -1.63
N GLY A 138 -6.14 -10.41 -0.49
CA GLY A 138 -4.73 -10.28 -0.10
C GLY A 138 -3.75 -10.67 -1.21
N PRO A 139 -3.87 -11.87 -1.81
CA PRO A 139 -3.05 -12.28 -2.94
C PRO A 139 -3.21 -11.41 -4.19
N LEU A 140 -4.40 -10.85 -4.42
CA LEU A 140 -4.72 -10.07 -5.61
C LEU A 140 -4.13 -8.65 -5.57
N ILE A 141 -3.95 -8.09 -4.37
CA ILE A 141 -3.39 -6.74 -4.18
C ILE A 141 -1.87 -6.75 -3.95
N MET A 142 -1.21 -7.91 -3.93
CA MET A 142 0.24 -8.04 -3.76
C MET A 142 1.06 -7.18 -4.73
N PRO A 143 0.74 -7.06 -6.02
CA PRO A 143 1.47 -6.17 -6.93
C PRO A 143 1.40 -4.69 -6.51
N MET A 144 0.24 -4.26 -5.97
CA MET A 144 0.06 -2.89 -5.48
C MET A 144 0.88 -2.64 -4.20
N ILE A 145 0.91 -3.62 -3.29
CA ILE A 145 1.74 -3.61 -2.08
C ILE A 145 3.22 -3.47 -2.45
N GLN A 146 3.70 -4.24 -3.44
CA GLN A 146 5.09 -4.16 -3.90
C GLN A 146 5.44 -2.79 -4.50
N ASN A 147 4.53 -2.19 -5.27
CA ASN A 147 4.73 -0.84 -5.81
C ASN A 147 4.80 0.22 -4.69
N LEU A 148 3.92 0.12 -3.68
CA LEU A 148 3.94 1.01 -2.53
C LEU A 148 5.23 0.83 -1.70
N GLU A 149 5.69 -0.40 -1.51
CA GLU A 149 6.98 -0.70 -0.87
C GLU A 149 8.12 0.01 -1.58
N SER A 150 8.19 -0.06 -2.92
CA SER A 150 9.24 0.61 -3.68
C SER A 150 9.21 2.13 -3.50
N THR A 151 8.04 2.72 -3.35
CA THR A 151 7.88 4.17 -3.10
C THR A 151 8.39 4.54 -1.71
N LEU A 152 8.03 3.77 -0.69
CA LEU A 152 8.45 4.01 0.70
C LEU A 152 9.95 3.78 0.92
N ARG A 153 10.52 2.80 0.21
CA ARG A 153 11.98 2.55 0.18
C ARG A 153 12.80 3.74 -0.30
N THR A 154 12.21 4.59 -1.13
CA THR A 154 12.89 5.77 -1.69
C THR A 154 12.57 7.06 -0.92
N ASN A 155 11.87 6.97 0.24
CA ASN A 155 11.35 8.12 0.99
C ASN A 155 10.52 9.10 0.12
N ALA A 156 9.95 8.62 -0.99
CA ALA A 156 9.04 9.40 -1.78
C ALA A 156 7.69 9.47 -1.06
N ALA A 157 7.05 10.65 -1.06
CA ALA A 157 5.66 10.75 -0.65
C ALA A 157 4.83 9.76 -1.48
N PRO A 158 3.89 9.00 -0.87
CA PRO A 158 3.00 8.17 -1.64
C PRO A 158 2.25 9.07 -2.63
N GLN A 159 2.61 8.97 -3.92
CA GLN A 159 1.78 9.58 -4.94
C GLN A 159 0.41 8.92 -4.84
N ALA A 160 -0.66 9.72 -4.87
CA ALA A 160 -2.02 9.20 -4.93
C ALA A 160 -2.04 8.10 -5.99
N THR A 161 -2.27 6.86 -5.55
CA THR A 161 -2.19 5.68 -6.42
C THR A 161 -3.10 5.91 -7.59
N GLN A 162 -2.50 6.24 -8.74
CA GLN A 162 -3.21 6.14 -9.99
C GLN A 162 -3.48 4.66 -10.15
N PHE A 163 -4.74 4.26 -9.99
CA PHE A 163 -5.23 2.98 -10.48
C PHE A 163 -5.06 3.03 -12.00
N VAL A 164 -3.85 2.74 -12.47
CA VAL A 164 -3.62 2.43 -13.87
C VAL A 164 -3.91 0.95 -13.99
N PRO A 165 -5.06 0.53 -14.58
CA PRO A 165 -5.20 -0.86 -14.98
C PRO A 165 -4.02 -1.14 -15.90
N THR A 166 -3.26 -2.20 -15.62
CA THR A 166 -2.10 -2.60 -16.43
C THR A 166 -2.57 -2.85 -17.87
N SER A 167 -2.49 -1.83 -18.72
CA SER A 167 -2.45 -2.02 -20.15
C SER A 167 -1.06 -2.56 -20.48
N VAL A 168 -1.05 -3.81 -20.95
CA VAL A 168 -0.05 -4.51 -21.77
C VAL A 168 1.39 -3.94 -21.74
N PRO A 169 2.41 -4.74 -21.37
CA PRO A 169 3.78 -4.27 -21.40
C PRO A 169 4.17 -3.77 -22.81
N PRO A 170 4.92 -2.66 -22.93
CA PRO A 170 5.40 -2.19 -24.22
C PRO A 170 6.35 -3.22 -24.86
N PRO A 171 6.39 -3.30 -26.20
CA PRO A 171 7.30 -4.22 -26.88
C PRO A 171 8.77 -3.83 -26.59
N PRO A 172 9.68 -4.82 -26.54
CA PRO A 172 11.09 -4.53 -26.28
C PRO A 172 11.71 -3.68 -27.41
N PRO A 173 12.69 -2.81 -27.10
CA PRO A 173 13.36 -1.99 -28.10
C PRO A 173 14.21 -2.84 -29.05
N PRO A 174 14.42 -2.39 -30.31
CA PRO A 174 15.14 -3.15 -31.32
C PRO A 174 16.63 -3.32 -30.93
N GLN A 175 17.08 -4.58 -30.87
CA GLN A 175 18.47 -4.95 -30.63
C GLN A 175 19.32 -4.82 -31.90
N ASN A 176 20.31 -3.93 -31.88
CA ASN A 176 21.44 -3.95 -32.80
C ASN A 176 22.41 -5.09 -32.41
N LYS A 177 22.69 -6.00 -33.36
CA LYS A 177 23.80 -6.97 -33.29
C LYS A 177 25.15 -6.28 -33.54
N PRO A 178 26.26 -6.83 -33.01
CA PRO A 178 27.17 -7.57 -33.91
C PRO A 178 27.84 -8.83 -33.31
N GLY A 179 28.17 -9.79 -34.21
CA GLY A 179 29.28 -10.77 -34.18
C GLY A 179 29.26 -11.87 -33.10
N GLU A 180 28.86 -13.11 -33.43
CA GLU A 180 29.73 -14.25 -33.83
C GLU A 180 30.45 -14.98 -32.67
N GLY A 181 30.16 -16.28 -32.51
CA GLY A 181 30.84 -17.18 -31.57
C GLY A 181 30.08 -18.50 -31.37
N SER A 182 30.46 -19.51 -32.14
CA SER A 182 29.91 -20.87 -32.23
C SER A 182 29.87 -21.68 -30.91
N SER A 183 28.81 -22.44 -30.65
CA SER A 183 28.86 -23.92 -30.65
C SER A 183 27.55 -24.59 -30.19
N SER A 184 27.34 -25.75 -30.81
CA SER A 184 26.20 -26.65 -30.92
C SER A 184 25.75 -27.42 -29.67
N SER A 185 24.45 -27.72 -29.57
CA SER A 185 23.93 -29.10 -29.56
C SER A 185 22.39 -29.14 -29.63
N LYS A 186 21.89 -30.03 -30.50
CA LYS A 186 20.48 -30.39 -30.75
C LYS A 186 20.06 -31.51 -29.81
N GLN A 187 18.81 -31.49 -29.31
CA GLN A 187 17.84 -32.59 -29.52
C GLN A 187 16.42 -32.23 -29.03
N GLU A 188 15.44 -32.52 -29.89
CA GLU A 188 13.97 -32.58 -29.67
C GLU A 188 13.64 -33.76 -28.70
N ASP A 189 12.46 -33.97 -28.11
CA ASP A 189 11.07 -33.65 -28.45
C ASP A 189 10.12 -34.06 -27.29
N LYS A 190 8.84 -33.68 -27.43
CA LYS A 190 7.58 -34.22 -26.84
C LYS A 190 6.91 -33.53 -25.63
N ALA A 191 5.74 -32.98 -25.98
CA ALA A 191 4.66 -32.49 -25.15
C ALA A 191 3.81 -33.61 -24.51
N ALA A 192 3.25 -33.33 -23.33
CA ALA A 192 1.99 -33.88 -22.86
C ALA A 192 1.26 -32.90 -21.92
N LYS A 193 -0.05 -32.82 -22.13
CA LYS A 193 -1.04 -31.85 -21.67
C LYS A 193 -1.72 -32.33 -20.39
N ALA A 194 -1.96 -31.45 -19.41
CA ALA A 194 -2.92 -31.70 -18.33
C ALA A 194 -3.85 -30.50 -18.14
N LYS A 195 -5.14 -30.74 -18.41
CA LYS A 195 -6.28 -29.85 -18.20
C LYS A 195 -6.63 -29.79 -16.71
N GLN A 196 -7.02 -28.63 -16.19
CA GLN A 196 -7.84 -28.51 -14.98
C GLN A 196 -9.16 -27.83 -15.34
N GLY A 197 -10.26 -28.48 -14.95
CA GLY A 197 -11.63 -28.15 -15.35
C GLY A 197 -12.24 -27.01 -14.52
N SER A 198 -13.10 -26.26 -15.21
CA SER A 198 -14.01 -25.24 -14.70
C SER A 198 -15.23 -25.85 -14.01
N ALA A 199 -15.69 -25.23 -12.93
CA ALA A 199 -17.10 -25.26 -12.54
C ALA A 199 -17.61 -23.80 -12.60
N ALA A 200 -18.63 -23.56 -13.43
CA ALA A 200 -19.19 -22.26 -13.75
C ALA A 200 -20.26 -21.86 -12.72
N ASP A 201 -20.18 -20.62 -12.22
CA ASP A 201 -21.21 -20.00 -11.37
C ASP A 201 -22.10 -19.07 -12.24
N PRO A 202 -23.40 -19.36 -12.39
CA PRO A 202 -24.30 -18.65 -13.31
C PRO A 202 -24.57 -17.17 -12.92
N LEU A 203 -24.14 -16.71 -11.74
CA LEU A 203 -24.24 -15.29 -11.34
C LEU A 203 -23.07 -14.42 -11.84
N GLY A 204 -21.96 -15.03 -12.27
CA GLY A 204 -20.81 -14.31 -12.81
C GLY A 204 -21.09 -13.63 -14.15
N GLY A 205 -22.02 -14.18 -14.94
CA GLY A 205 -22.37 -13.66 -16.27
C GLY A 205 -23.11 -12.32 -16.23
N ALA A 206 -24.03 -12.13 -15.27
CA ALA A 206 -24.79 -10.89 -15.13
C ALA A 206 -23.91 -9.76 -14.58
N ARG A 207 -23.05 -10.06 -13.59
CA ARG A 207 -22.09 -9.09 -13.04
C ARG A 207 -21.02 -8.69 -14.05
N GLY A 208 -20.54 -9.64 -14.86
CA GLY A 208 -19.56 -9.38 -15.91
C GLY A 208 -20.07 -8.40 -16.98
N LYS A 209 -21.33 -8.55 -17.41
CA LYS A 209 -21.94 -7.66 -18.41
C LYS A 209 -22.09 -6.22 -17.91
N VAL A 210 -22.54 -6.04 -16.67
CA VAL A 210 -22.67 -4.70 -16.07
C VAL A 210 -21.29 -4.05 -15.92
N GLN A 211 -20.28 -4.82 -15.53
CA GLN A 211 -18.91 -4.31 -15.38
C GLN A 211 -18.29 -3.88 -16.71
N GLU A 212 -18.49 -4.66 -17.78
CA GLU A 212 -18.04 -4.33 -19.13
C GLU A 212 -18.70 -3.05 -19.66
N GLU A 213 -19.98 -2.85 -19.34
CA GLU A 213 -20.72 -1.65 -19.76
C GLU A 213 -20.31 -0.39 -18.97
N VAL A 214 -20.06 -0.52 -17.67
CA VAL A 214 -19.47 0.58 -16.85
C VAL A 214 -18.11 0.98 -17.38
N MET A 215 -17.26 0.02 -17.74
CA MET A 215 -15.94 0.30 -18.32
C MET A 215 -16.04 1.01 -19.67
N ARG A 216 -17.00 0.63 -20.51
CA ARG A 216 -17.23 1.26 -21.82
C ARG A 216 -17.72 2.70 -21.68
N GLU A 217 -18.65 2.96 -20.76
CA GLU A 217 -19.12 4.32 -20.47
C GLU A 217 -18.04 5.20 -19.86
N PHE A 218 -17.25 4.64 -18.95
CA PHE A 218 -16.13 5.34 -18.36
C PHE A 218 -15.13 5.77 -19.43
N ALA A 219 -14.78 4.86 -20.36
CA ALA A 219 -13.88 5.18 -21.47
C ALA A 219 -14.47 6.28 -22.38
N ALA A 220 -15.77 6.26 -22.65
CA ALA A 220 -16.45 7.28 -23.46
C ALA A 220 -16.46 8.66 -22.78
N ILE A 221 -16.69 8.70 -21.46
CA ILE A 221 -16.68 9.95 -20.69
C ILE A 221 -15.24 10.50 -20.58
N MET A 222 -14.26 9.64 -20.36
CA MET A 222 -12.85 10.05 -20.31
C MET A 222 -12.35 10.57 -21.67
N ALA A 223 -12.81 9.99 -22.78
CA ALA A 223 -12.47 10.46 -24.13
C ALA A 223 -12.99 11.87 -24.43
N SER A 224 -14.03 12.34 -23.73
CA SER A 224 -14.54 13.71 -23.86
C SER A 224 -13.62 14.75 -23.19
N GLY A 225 -12.72 14.34 -22.30
CA GLY A 225 -11.72 15.20 -21.66
C GLY A 225 -12.28 16.25 -20.67
N THR A 226 -13.59 16.26 -20.41
CA THR A 226 -14.24 17.29 -19.60
C THR A 226 -14.29 17.01 -18.10
N LEU A 227 -14.02 15.78 -17.68
CA LEU A 227 -14.18 15.33 -16.30
C LEU A 227 -12.92 14.66 -15.77
N ARG A 228 -12.65 14.84 -14.47
CA ARG A 228 -11.60 14.07 -13.78
C ARG A 228 -12.04 12.61 -13.66
N ALA A 229 -11.07 11.69 -13.60
CA ALA A 229 -11.34 10.25 -13.56
C ALA A 229 -12.31 9.83 -12.43
N SER A 230 -12.26 10.48 -11.27
CA SER A 230 -13.18 10.21 -10.15
C SER A 230 -14.63 10.58 -10.47
N GLU A 231 -14.85 11.70 -11.17
CA GLU A 231 -16.18 12.17 -11.56
C GLU A 231 -16.73 11.36 -12.74
N ALA A 232 -15.85 11.01 -13.70
CA ALA A 232 -16.20 10.15 -14.82
C ALA A 232 -16.61 8.74 -14.36
N ALA A 233 -15.93 8.18 -13.36
CA ALA A 233 -16.26 6.86 -12.80
C ALA A 233 -17.63 6.86 -12.10
N ALA A 234 -17.89 7.89 -11.27
CA ALA A 234 -19.19 8.04 -10.59
C ALA A 234 -20.34 8.23 -11.60
N LEU A 235 -20.11 9.02 -12.66
CA LEU A 235 -21.10 9.27 -13.70
C LEU A 235 -21.37 8.04 -14.57
N ALA A 236 -20.33 7.30 -14.95
CA ALA A 236 -20.46 6.06 -15.71
C ALA A 236 -21.27 5.02 -14.93
N MET A 237 -20.94 4.84 -13.64
CA MET A 237 -21.64 3.89 -12.77
C MET A 237 -23.11 4.27 -12.59
N ARG A 238 -23.41 5.56 -12.39
CA ARG A 238 -24.78 6.07 -12.30
C ARG A 238 -25.58 5.82 -13.58
N ARG A 239 -25.02 6.12 -14.76
CA ARG A 239 -25.69 5.93 -16.07
C ARG A 239 -25.95 4.46 -16.42
N VAL A 240 -25.06 3.56 -16.01
CA VAL A 240 -25.27 2.11 -16.21
C VAL A 240 -26.31 1.60 -15.20
N MET A 241 -26.25 2.04 -13.94
CA MET A 241 -27.24 1.64 -12.94
C MET A 241 -28.64 2.19 -13.23
N GLU A 242 -28.77 3.38 -13.83
CA GLU A 242 -30.07 3.91 -14.29
C GLU A 242 -30.65 3.07 -15.45
N ARG A 243 -29.81 2.63 -16.41
CA ARG A 243 -30.24 1.75 -17.53
C ARG A 243 -30.63 0.35 -17.10
N HIS A 244 -29.97 -0.21 -16.09
CA HIS A 244 -30.31 -1.54 -15.53
C HIS A 244 -31.36 -1.46 -14.41
N GLY A 245 -31.59 -0.27 -13.84
CA GLY A 245 -32.65 0.00 -12.87
C GLY A 245 -34.05 -0.02 -13.49
N ASP A 246 -34.22 0.57 -14.67
CA ASP A 246 -35.52 0.57 -15.40
C ASP A 246 -35.91 -0.82 -15.95
N ALA A 247 -34.94 -1.71 -16.20
CA ALA A 247 -35.21 -3.07 -16.69
C ALA A 247 -35.93 -3.95 -15.66
N THR A 248 -35.92 -3.57 -14.38
CA THR A 248 -36.54 -4.35 -13.29
C THR A 248 -38.01 -3.96 -13.05
N MET A 249 -38.51 -2.86 -13.63
CA MET A 249 -39.92 -2.44 -13.49
C MET A 249 -40.81 -2.72 -14.71
N GLN A 250 -40.29 -3.26 -15.81
CA GLN A 250 -41.09 -3.68 -16.97
C GLN A 250 -41.36 -5.20 -17.05
N GLN A 251 -40.91 -5.97 -16.05
CA GLN A 251 -41.30 -7.38 -15.86
C GLN A 251 -41.96 -7.55 -14.49
N SER A 252 -43.11 -6.92 -14.29
CA SER A 252 -44.05 -7.24 -13.21
C SER A 252 -45.47 -7.03 -13.71
#